data_AF-A0A848SZ18-F1
#
_entry.id   AF-A0A848SZ18-F1
#
_cell.length_a   1.000
_cell.length_b   1.000
_cell.length_c   1.000
_cell.angle_alpha   90.00
_cell.angle_beta   90.00
_cell.angle_gamma   90.00
#
_symmetry.space_group_name_H-M   'P 1'
#
loop_
_entity.id
_entity.type
_entity.pdbx_description
1 polymer ?
#
loop_
_entity_poly.entity_id
_entity_poly.type
_entity_poly.pdbx_seq_one_letter_code
_entity_poly.pdbx_strand_id
1 'polypeptide(L)'
;MTQTLELPLWLFVLIVLFAAVTASTHLLFPSVRWFFRRRAERIVAELNKRLQRPIQPFKLLRRQDMIQRVIYDPEVVRAVGDYADANDVREDVAFEKARDYAREIVPSFSATAYYSVAIRLARWTATKLFDVRLHTVDEAALRSIDPDATVVFVMNHRSNFDYVLVTYLAADQSALSYAVGEWARVWPLSRLIRSMGAYFIRRRSRGELYRRVLSSYVQKATEAGVTQAVFPEGGLSRDGAIGEPKLGILSYIVDGWRHDGRDVVFVPISLNYDRVVEDRVLVAAGRSGQRRFRATIPEGIRFTVRYIWRRMRRRVDRFGTAGVVFGPPVSLRKDFGDMSDDAIRRLGDVLFDKIRRGVPVLTVPLIFAALISREQPA
;
A
#
# COMPACT_ATOMS: atom_id res chain seq x y z
N MET A 1 40.81 -11.00 49.74
CA MET A 1 39.49 -11.37 49.18
C MET A 1 39.62 -12.55 48.21
N THR A 2 40.19 -13.67 48.68
CA THR A 2 40.45 -14.88 47.87
C THR A 2 39.80 -16.11 48.50
N GLN A 3 38.68 -15.91 49.19
CA GLN A 3 37.93 -16.99 49.82
C GLN A 3 37.13 -17.71 48.72
N THR A 4 37.27 -19.03 48.65
CA THR A 4 36.55 -19.86 47.68
C THR A 4 35.11 -20.05 48.15
N LEU A 5 34.16 -19.72 47.28
CA LEU A 5 32.73 -19.94 47.49
C LEU A 5 32.31 -21.19 46.71
N GLU A 6 31.80 -22.20 47.40
CA GLU A 6 31.22 -23.38 46.77
C GLU A 6 29.78 -23.09 46.34
N LEU A 7 29.51 -23.21 45.04
CA LEU A 7 28.20 -22.98 44.45
C LEU A 7 27.75 -24.22 43.66
N PRO A 8 26.47 -24.63 43.77
CA PRO A 8 25.91 -25.65 42.90
C PRO A 8 26.05 -25.26 41.42
N LEU A 9 26.50 -26.19 40.57
CA LEU A 9 26.76 -25.94 39.15
C LEU A 9 25.55 -25.33 38.40
N TRP A 10 24.34 -25.79 38.71
CA TRP A 10 23.12 -25.27 38.10
C TRP A 10 22.89 -23.78 38.39
N LEU A 11 23.23 -23.33 39.61
CA LEU A 11 23.08 -21.94 40.03
C LEU A 11 24.12 -21.06 39.34
N PHE A 12 25.35 -21.55 39.20
CA PHE A 12 26.40 -20.88 38.43
C PHE A 12 26.00 -20.71 36.95
N VAL A 13 25.47 -21.76 36.31
CA VAL A 13 24.98 -21.68 34.91
C VAL A 13 23.88 -20.64 34.77
N LEU A 14 22.94 -20.59 35.72
CA LEU A 14 21.84 -19.61 35.72
C LEU A 14 22.38 -18.18 35.87
N ILE A 15 23.33 -17.95 36.77
CA ILE A 15 24.00 -16.65 36.95
C ILE A 15 24.70 -16.21 35.66
N VAL A 16 25.47 -17.11 35.03
CA VAL A 16 26.16 -16.83 33.76
C VAL A 16 25.16 -16.53 32.65
N LEU A 17 24.05 -17.27 32.57
CA LEU A 17 23.00 -17.01 31.57
C LEU A 17 22.37 -15.62 31.75
N PHE A 18 21.99 -15.25 32.99
CA PHE A 18 21.45 -13.92 33.28
C PHE A 18 22.48 -12.82 33.01
N ALA A 19 23.74 -13.02 33.39
CA ALA A 19 24.82 -12.09 33.09
C ALA A 19 25.03 -11.94 31.58
N ALA A 20 24.99 -13.05 30.82
CA ALA A 20 25.12 -13.03 29.36
C ALA A 20 23.93 -12.32 28.70
N VAL A 21 22.70 -12.58 29.13
CA VAL A 21 21.50 -11.88 28.63
C VAL A 21 21.56 -10.39 28.95
N THR A 22 21.98 -10.03 30.15
CA THR A 22 22.14 -8.63 30.59
C THR A 22 23.24 -7.92 29.78
N ALA A 23 24.42 -8.53 29.66
CA ALA A 23 25.51 -8.01 28.83
C ALA A 23 25.07 -7.87 27.35
N SER A 24 24.34 -8.84 26.83
CA SER A 24 23.82 -8.80 25.46
C SER A 24 22.84 -7.65 25.26
N THR A 25 21.94 -7.43 26.22
CA THR A 25 20.90 -6.40 26.14
C THR A 25 21.41 -4.98 26.36
N HIS A 26 22.43 -4.81 27.21
CA HIS A 26 22.97 -3.50 27.57
C HIS A 26 24.23 -3.08 26.79
N LEU A 27 25.03 -4.03 26.28
CA LEU A 27 26.29 -3.73 25.58
C LEU A 27 26.22 -4.06 24.09
N LEU A 28 25.79 -5.28 23.74
CA LEU A 28 25.81 -5.76 22.35
C LEU A 28 24.65 -5.19 21.53
N PHE A 29 23.41 -5.35 21.99
CA PHE A 29 22.23 -4.92 21.23
C PHE A 29 22.18 -3.41 20.99
N PRO A 30 22.53 -2.52 21.93
CA PRO A 30 22.54 -1.08 21.67
C PRO A 30 23.55 -0.71 20.57
N SER A 31 24.76 -1.29 20.62
CA SER A 31 25.81 -1.07 19.63
C SER A 31 25.41 -1.58 18.24
N VAL A 32 24.84 -2.79 18.18
CA VAL A 32 24.34 -3.38 16.93
C VAL A 32 23.17 -2.56 16.36
N ARG A 33 22.20 -2.14 17.20
CA ARG A 33 21.10 -1.27 16.78
C ARG A 33 21.60 0.07 16.26
N TRP A 34 22.58 0.67 16.92
CA TRP A 34 23.21 1.93 16.47
C TRP A 34 23.88 1.75 15.11
N PHE A 35 24.64 0.67 14.91
CA PHE A 35 25.28 0.36 13.63
C PHE A 35 24.26 0.24 12.49
N PHE A 36 23.20 -0.54 12.69
CA PHE A 36 22.14 -0.69 11.69
C PHE A 36 21.38 0.62 11.45
N ARG A 37 21.10 1.40 12.50
CA ARG A 37 20.46 2.72 12.38
C ARG A 37 21.32 3.67 11.55
N ARG A 38 22.62 3.78 11.85
CA ARG A 38 23.57 4.62 11.12
C ARG A 38 23.74 4.18 9.67
N ARG A 39 23.63 2.88 9.38
CA ARG A 39 23.62 2.35 8.02
C ARG A 39 22.33 2.71 7.28
N ALA A 40 21.17 2.58 7.94
CA ALA A 40 19.88 2.96 7.38
C ALA A 40 19.79 4.46 7.08
N GLU A 41 20.26 5.32 8.00
CA GLU A 41 20.36 6.77 7.80
C GLU A 41 21.18 7.12 6.55
N ARG A 42 22.34 6.48 6.36
CA ARG A 42 23.18 6.67 5.16
C ARG A 42 22.48 6.23 3.88
N ILE A 43 21.80 5.08 3.91
CA ILE A 43 21.03 4.58 2.76
C ILE A 43 19.93 5.59 2.41
N VAL A 44 19.18 6.08 3.39
CA VAL A 44 18.12 7.08 3.19
C VAL A 44 18.67 8.38 2.62
N ALA A 45 19.79 8.88 3.17
CA ALA A 45 20.42 10.11 2.68
C ALA A 45 20.88 9.99 1.22
N GLU A 46 21.46 8.84 0.84
CA GLU A 46 21.89 8.59 -0.54
C GLU A 46 20.70 8.39 -1.49
N LEU A 47 19.64 7.74 -1.04
CA LEU A 47 18.41 7.58 -1.82
C LEU A 47 17.73 8.93 -2.08
N ASN A 48 17.65 9.80 -1.07
CA ASN A 48 17.02 11.12 -1.19
C ASN A 48 17.71 12.02 -2.23
N LYS A 49 18.98 11.77 -2.59
CA LYS A 49 19.67 12.49 -3.68
C LYS A 49 19.19 12.08 -5.08
N ARG A 50 18.63 10.88 -5.22
CA ARG A 50 18.25 10.29 -6.51
C ARG A 50 16.75 10.34 -6.77
N LEU A 51 15.97 10.34 -5.70
CA LEU A 51 14.51 10.40 -5.79
C LEU A 51 14.07 11.79 -6.23
N GLN A 52 13.13 11.85 -7.16
CA GLN A 52 12.46 13.10 -7.52
C GLN A 52 11.76 13.72 -6.30
N ARG A 53 11.23 12.88 -5.41
CA ARG A 53 10.62 13.30 -4.14
C ARG A 53 11.29 12.58 -2.97
N PRO A 54 11.94 13.32 -2.04
CA PRO A 54 12.64 12.72 -0.93
C PRO A 54 11.68 11.95 -0.01
N ILE A 55 12.21 10.94 0.68
CA ILE A 55 11.45 10.18 1.68
C ILE A 55 11.07 11.14 2.81
N GLN A 56 9.77 11.32 3.01
CA GLN A 56 9.26 12.20 4.05
C GLN A 56 9.68 11.71 5.45
N PRO A 57 10.13 12.61 6.35
CA PRO A 57 10.47 12.27 7.73
C PRO A 57 9.36 11.49 8.44
N PHE A 58 8.11 11.78 8.10
CA PHE A 58 6.94 11.08 8.61
C PHE A 58 6.96 9.56 8.36
N LYS A 59 7.49 9.09 7.22
CA LYS A 59 7.63 7.65 6.96
C LYS A 59 8.76 7.02 7.78
N LEU A 60 9.72 7.81 8.23
CA LEU A 60 10.88 7.37 9.00
C LEU A 60 10.64 7.40 10.52
N LEU A 61 9.55 8.04 10.96
CA LEU A 61 9.12 8.02 12.35
C LEU A 61 8.96 6.58 12.85
N ARG A 62 9.28 6.35 14.12
CA ARG A 62 9.04 5.05 14.70
C ARG A 62 7.54 4.80 14.65
N ARG A 63 7.17 3.56 14.31
CA ARG A 63 5.76 3.16 14.25
C ARG A 63 4.99 3.47 15.54
N GLN A 64 5.64 3.38 16.70
CA GLN A 64 5.00 3.72 17.97
C GLN A 64 4.66 5.21 18.06
N ASP A 65 5.59 6.09 17.68
CA ASP A 65 5.37 7.54 17.67
C ASP A 65 4.21 7.91 16.72
N MET A 66 4.14 7.23 15.58
CA MET A 66 3.04 7.37 14.64
C MET A 66 1.69 6.92 15.21
N ILE A 67 1.66 5.79 15.93
CA ILE A 67 0.45 5.33 16.62
C ILE A 67 0.01 6.35 17.67
N GLN A 68 0.92 6.88 18.49
CA GLN A 68 0.59 7.89 19.50
C GLN A 68 0.00 9.14 18.87
N ARG A 69 0.59 9.64 17.77
CA ARG A 69 0.07 10.80 17.04
C ARG A 69 -1.35 10.60 16.51
N VAL A 70 -1.73 9.39 16.12
CA VAL A 70 -3.07 9.08 15.60
C VAL A 70 -4.09 8.92 16.74
N ILE A 71 -3.74 8.22 17.82
CA ILE A 71 -4.70 7.97 18.91
C ILE A 71 -5.01 9.21 19.76
N TYR A 72 -4.08 10.17 19.82
CA TYR A 72 -4.28 11.45 20.50
C TYR A 72 -4.76 12.57 19.56
N ASP A 73 -5.18 12.22 18.35
CA ASP A 73 -5.83 13.18 17.47
C ASP A 73 -7.18 13.62 18.09
N PRO A 74 -7.51 14.93 18.15
CA PRO A 74 -8.74 15.41 18.77
C PRO A 74 -10.03 14.79 18.18
N GLU A 75 -10.05 14.44 16.90
CA GLU A 75 -11.19 13.76 16.26
C GLU A 75 -11.29 12.30 16.71
N VAL A 76 -10.14 11.65 16.95
CA VAL A 76 -10.08 10.26 17.44
C VAL A 76 -10.45 10.19 18.91
N VAL A 77 -9.96 11.11 19.74
CA VAL A 77 -10.29 11.19 21.16
C VAL A 77 -11.79 11.41 21.36
N ARG A 78 -12.43 12.29 20.58
CA ARG A 78 -13.89 12.44 20.60
C ARG A 78 -14.60 11.15 20.22
N ALA A 79 -14.16 10.50 19.14
CA ALA A 79 -14.74 9.22 18.72
C ALA A 79 -14.54 8.08 19.74
N VAL A 80 -13.50 8.17 20.60
CA VAL A 80 -13.30 7.24 21.73
C VAL A 80 -14.38 7.47 22.78
N GLY A 81 -14.69 8.72 23.13
CA GLY A 81 -15.81 9.07 24.01
C GLY A 81 -17.14 8.58 23.46
N ASP A 82 -17.46 8.93 22.21
CA ASP A 82 -18.70 8.49 21.55
C ASP A 82 -18.84 6.96 21.53
N TYR A 83 -17.72 6.24 21.32
CA TYR A 83 -17.70 4.78 21.35
C TYR A 83 -17.91 4.23 22.76
N ALA A 84 -17.31 4.85 23.78
CA ALA A 84 -17.46 4.47 25.17
C ALA A 84 -18.93 4.56 25.61
N ASP A 85 -19.56 5.70 25.31
CA ASP A 85 -20.97 5.97 25.62
C ASP A 85 -21.91 5.01 24.86
N ALA A 86 -21.68 4.83 23.55
CA ALA A 86 -22.55 4.01 22.71
C ALA A 86 -22.46 2.49 23.01
N ASN A 87 -21.38 2.03 23.62
CA ASN A 87 -21.15 0.61 23.92
C ASN A 87 -21.17 0.29 25.42
N ASP A 88 -21.47 1.27 26.29
CA ASP A 88 -21.46 1.13 27.74
C ASP A 88 -20.15 0.50 28.27
N VAL A 89 -19.02 1.05 27.82
CA VAL A 89 -17.68 0.62 28.25
C VAL A 89 -16.91 1.79 28.83
N ARG A 90 -15.96 1.50 29.72
CA ARG A 90 -15.05 2.52 30.24
C ARG A 90 -14.19 3.13 29.12
N GLU A 91 -13.88 4.41 29.26
CA GLU A 91 -13.10 5.17 28.26
C GLU A 91 -11.72 4.56 27.99
N ASP A 92 -11.07 3.99 29.00
CA ASP A 92 -9.78 3.30 28.86
C ASP A 92 -9.86 2.05 27.94
N VAL A 93 -10.98 1.32 27.99
CA VAL A 93 -11.26 0.18 27.10
C VAL A 93 -11.48 0.66 25.67
N ALA A 94 -12.25 1.73 25.48
CA ALA A 94 -12.45 2.36 24.17
C ALA A 94 -11.13 2.91 23.59
N PHE A 95 -10.29 3.50 24.43
CA PHE A 95 -8.98 4.01 24.04
C PHE A 95 -8.02 2.89 23.61
N GLU A 96 -7.96 1.76 24.33
CA GLU A 96 -7.16 0.61 23.89
C GLU A 96 -7.70 0.02 22.58
N LYS A 97 -9.02 0.08 22.35
CA LYS A 97 -9.61 -0.30 21.06
C LYS A 97 -9.13 0.60 19.92
N ALA A 98 -9.07 1.91 20.14
CA ALA A 98 -8.51 2.86 19.19
C ALA A 98 -7.03 2.57 18.92
N ARG A 99 -6.26 2.23 19.96
CA ARG A 99 -4.86 1.82 19.84
C ARG A 99 -4.69 0.55 19.02
N ASP A 100 -5.56 -0.43 19.15
CA ASP A 100 -5.55 -1.64 18.32
C ASP A 100 -5.86 -1.34 16.86
N TYR A 101 -6.84 -0.46 16.59
CA TYR A 101 -7.09 0.02 15.23
C TYR A 101 -5.90 0.77 14.66
N ALA A 102 -5.25 1.64 15.44
CA ALA A 102 -4.05 2.35 15.00
C ALA A 102 -2.88 1.38 14.73
N ARG A 103 -2.67 0.35 15.57
CA ARG A 103 -1.70 -0.72 15.29
C ARG A 103 -2.06 -1.46 13.99
N GLU A 104 -3.33 -1.70 13.73
CA GLU A 104 -3.74 -2.37 12.51
C GLU A 104 -3.41 -1.54 11.26
N ILE A 105 -3.70 -0.23 11.29
CA ILE A 105 -3.58 0.70 10.17
C ILE A 105 -2.13 1.14 9.96
N VAL A 106 -1.45 1.63 11.00
CA VAL A 106 -0.13 2.26 10.89
C VAL A 106 0.95 1.25 10.44
N PRO A 107 1.64 1.51 9.31
CA PRO A 107 2.67 0.62 8.78
C PRO A 107 3.97 0.70 9.59
N SER A 108 4.85 -0.29 9.37
CA SER A 108 6.18 -0.34 9.97
C SER A 108 7.24 -0.14 8.89
N PHE A 109 7.24 1.03 8.23
CA PHE A 109 8.07 1.29 7.05
C PHE A 109 9.56 1.07 7.33
N SER A 110 10.24 0.41 6.40
CA SER A 110 11.69 0.23 6.41
C SER A 110 12.24 0.62 5.04
N ALA A 111 12.99 1.73 5.00
CA ALA A 111 13.60 2.22 3.77
C ALA A 111 14.50 1.17 3.12
N THR A 112 15.32 0.47 3.91
CA THR A 112 16.17 -0.62 3.41
C THR A 112 15.36 -1.76 2.82
N ALA A 113 14.29 -2.19 3.49
CA ALA A 113 13.44 -3.27 2.96
C ALA A 113 12.75 -2.85 1.65
N TYR A 114 12.23 -1.63 1.60
CA TYR A 114 11.57 -1.10 0.40
C TYR A 114 12.55 -0.96 -0.77
N TYR A 115 13.63 -0.19 -0.60
CA TYR A 115 14.50 0.18 -1.71
C TYR A 115 15.49 -0.91 -2.11
N SER A 116 16.03 -1.67 -1.16
CA SER A 116 17.04 -2.70 -1.47
C SER A 116 16.43 -4.05 -1.87
N VAL A 117 15.25 -4.38 -1.35
CA VAL A 117 14.63 -5.69 -1.55
C VAL A 117 13.36 -5.60 -2.40
N ALA A 118 12.37 -4.82 -1.96
CA ALA A 118 11.05 -4.80 -2.61
C ALA A 118 11.10 -4.31 -4.05
N ILE A 119 11.77 -3.18 -4.32
CA ILE A 119 11.92 -2.65 -5.69
C ILE A 119 12.64 -3.65 -6.61
N ARG A 120 13.71 -4.29 -6.12
CA ARG A 120 14.48 -5.26 -6.90
C ARG A 120 13.65 -6.49 -7.24
N LEU A 121 12.92 -7.01 -6.26
CA LEU A 121 12.02 -8.14 -6.44
C LEU A 121 10.88 -7.77 -7.38
N ALA A 122 10.28 -6.60 -7.21
CA ALA A 122 9.18 -6.12 -8.05
C ALA A 122 9.62 -5.98 -9.51
N ARG A 123 10.77 -5.33 -9.75
CA ARG A 123 11.37 -5.19 -11.09
C ARG A 123 11.66 -6.56 -11.71
N TRP A 124 12.29 -7.46 -10.95
CA TRP A 124 12.60 -8.81 -11.42
C TRP A 124 11.33 -9.59 -11.78
N THR A 125 10.31 -9.61 -10.91
CA THR A 125 9.08 -10.34 -11.17
C THR A 125 8.30 -9.73 -12.33
N ALA A 126 8.15 -8.40 -12.40
CA ALA A 126 7.45 -7.71 -13.48
C ALA A 126 8.06 -8.01 -14.86
N THR A 127 9.37 -7.87 -14.99
CA THR A 127 10.08 -8.12 -16.27
C THR A 127 10.19 -9.60 -16.64
N LYS A 128 10.08 -10.51 -15.66
CA LYS A 128 10.07 -11.97 -15.93
C LYS A 128 8.69 -12.48 -16.33
N LEU A 129 7.62 -11.90 -15.79
CA LEU A 129 6.25 -12.33 -16.05
C LEU A 129 5.61 -11.60 -17.23
N PHE A 130 6.00 -10.35 -17.49
CA PHE A 130 5.36 -9.48 -18.48
C PHE A 130 6.38 -8.74 -19.37
N ASP A 131 5.90 -8.26 -20.51
CA ASP A 131 6.48 -7.12 -21.23
C ASP A 131 5.83 -5.84 -20.68
N VAL A 132 6.54 -5.06 -19.86
CA VAL A 132 5.96 -3.87 -19.22
C VAL A 132 6.09 -2.68 -20.16
N ARG A 133 4.96 -2.10 -20.57
CA ARG A 133 4.91 -0.92 -21.43
C ARG A 133 4.34 0.26 -20.67
N LEU A 134 5.14 1.31 -20.62
CA LEU A 134 4.82 2.57 -19.96
C LEU A 134 4.51 3.62 -21.00
N HIS A 135 3.38 4.28 -20.81
CA HIS A 135 3.00 5.43 -21.60
C HIS A 135 2.55 6.55 -20.66
N THR A 136 2.88 7.77 -21.02
CA THR A 136 2.50 8.96 -20.26
C THR A 136 1.78 9.88 -21.23
N VAL A 137 0.53 10.20 -20.93
CA VAL A 137 -0.30 11.06 -21.81
C VAL A 137 0.22 12.49 -21.80
N ASP A 138 0.69 12.97 -20.63
CA ASP A 138 1.19 14.33 -20.46
C ASP A 138 2.45 14.34 -19.56
N GLU A 139 3.61 14.09 -20.18
CA GLU A 139 4.89 14.08 -19.45
C GLU A 139 5.22 15.46 -18.86
N ALA A 140 4.87 16.54 -19.56
CA ALA A 140 5.14 17.89 -19.13
C ALA A 140 4.36 18.22 -17.86
N ALA A 141 3.06 17.89 -17.83
CA ALA A 141 2.24 18.09 -16.64
C ALA A 141 2.75 17.29 -15.45
N LEU A 142 3.14 16.02 -15.62
CA LEU A 142 3.70 15.21 -14.52
C LEU A 142 5.01 15.77 -13.98
N ARG A 143 5.89 16.27 -14.86
CA ARG A 143 7.16 16.89 -14.45
C ARG A 143 6.95 18.26 -13.79
N SER A 144 5.87 18.96 -14.14
CA SER A 144 5.50 20.26 -13.56
C SER A 144 4.81 20.18 -12.20
N ILE A 145 4.50 18.97 -11.71
CA ILE A 145 3.94 18.79 -10.37
C ILE A 145 4.97 19.31 -9.36
N ASP A 146 4.55 20.27 -8.55
CA ASP A 146 5.33 20.85 -7.47
C ASP A 146 6.02 19.74 -6.64
N PRO A 147 7.35 19.78 -6.46
CA PRO A 147 8.07 18.85 -5.59
C PRO A 147 7.51 18.79 -4.16
N ASP A 148 6.95 19.89 -3.68
CA ASP A 148 6.31 19.97 -2.38
C ASP A 148 4.85 19.51 -2.38
N ALA A 149 4.20 19.24 -3.52
CA ALA A 149 2.84 18.68 -3.51
C ALA A 149 2.80 17.23 -3.00
N THR A 150 1.70 16.85 -2.36
CA THR A 150 1.39 15.46 -2.03
C THR A 150 0.81 14.78 -3.27
N VAL A 151 1.56 13.83 -3.84
CA VAL A 151 1.09 13.04 -4.98
C VAL A 151 0.30 11.82 -4.51
N VAL A 152 -0.89 11.64 -5.08
CA VAL A 152 -1.76 10.48 -4.85
C VAL A 152 -2.01 9.76 -6.17
N PHE A 153 -1.44 8.58 -6.35
CA PHE A 153 -1.74 7.75 -7.50
C PHE A 153 -3.12 7.08 -7.34
N VAL A 154 -4.00 7.29 -8.31
CA VAL A 154 -5.36 6.74 -8.31
C VAL A 154 -5.51 5.83 -9.50
N MET A 155 -5.88 4.57 -9.28
CA MET A 155 -5.85 3.59 -10.38
C MET A 155 -6.95 2.56 -10.31
N ASN A 156 -7.23 1.97 -11.48
CA ASN A 156 -8.07 0.79 -11.57
C ASN A 156 -7.35 -0.45 -11.01
N HIS A 157 -8.10 -1.49 -10.65
CA HIS A 157 -7.58 -2.69 -10.02
C HIS A 157 -7.99 -3.98 -10.75
N ARG A 158 -7.05 -4.58 -11.49
CA ARG A 158 -7.28 -5.81 -12.27
C ARG A 158 -6.59 -7.04 -11.69
N SER A 159 -5.44 -6.87 -11.03
CA SER A 159 -4.64 -7.99 -10.51
C SER A 159 -4.04 -7.66 -9.15
N ASN A 160 -3.74 -8.66 -8.31
CA ASN A 160 -2.87 -8.40 -7.16
C ASN A 160 -1.44 -8.06 -7.63
N PHE A 161 -1.12 -8.35 -8.90
CA PHE A 161 0.12 -7.91 -9.54
C PHE A 161 0.21 -6.39 -9.69
N ASP A 162 -0.90 -5.66 -9.63
CA ASP A 162 -0.92 -4.19 -9.72
C ASP A 162 -0.01 -3.57 -8.65
N TYR A 163 -0.01 -4.11 -7.42
CA TYR A 163 0.87 -3.64 -6.34
C TYR A 163 2.36 -3.80 -6.67
N VAL A 164 2.72 -4.91 -7.33
CA VAL A 164 4.10 -5.19 -7.76
C VAL A 164 4.48 -4.23 -8.86
N LEU A 165 3.59 -4.02 -9.83
CA LEU A 165 3.81 -3.14 -10.96
C LEU A 165 4.01 -1.70 -10.48
N VAL A 166 3.12 -1.16 -9.66
CA VAL A 166 3.24 0.22 -9.17
C VAL A 166 4.49 0.41 -8.30
N THR A 167 4.85 -0.58 -7.48
CA THR A 167 6.10 -0.53 -6.69
C THR A 167 7.34 -0.49 -7.60
N TYR A 168 7.32 -1.24 -8.70
CA TYR A 168 8.38 -1.17 -9.71
C TYR A 168 8.42 0.20 -10.39
N LEU A 169 7.26 0.78 -10.71
CA LEU A 169 7.17 2.06 -11.44
C LEU A 169 7.52 3.28 -10.60
N ALA A 170 7.20 3.26 -9.32
CA ALA A 170 7.49 4.37 -8.42
C ALA A 170 8.92 4.35 -7.86
N ALA A 171 9.72 3.35 -8.23
CA ALA A 171 11.06 3.13 -7.70
C ALA A 171 11.97 4.36 -7.78
N ASP A 172 11.84 5.14 -8.85
CA ASP A 172 12.67 6.31 -9.12
C ASP A 172 11.95 7.64 -8.76
N GLN A 173 10.68 7.58 -8.36
CA GLN A 173 9.86 8.77 -8.05
C GLN A 173 9.75 9.03 -6.54
N SER A 174 9.36 8.03 -5.73
CA SER A 174 9.13 8.20 -4.29
C SER A 174 8.93 6.88 -3.53
N ALA A 175 8.97 6.94 -2.20
CA ALA A 175 8.52 5.83 -1.37
C ALA A 175 6.99 5.83 -1.27
N LEU A 176 6.33 4.81 -1.83
CA LEU A 176 4.87 4.75 -1.83
C LEU A 176 4.26 4.20 -0.55
N SER A 177 3.08 4.72 -0.20
CA SER A 177 2.20 4.14 0.82
C SER A 177 0.89 3.72 0.15
N TYR A 178 0.54 2.44 0.28
CA TYR A 178 -0.63 1.88 -0.38
C TYR A 178 -1.67 1.42 0.61
N ALA A 179 -2.93 1.62 0.25
CA ALA A 179 -4.07 1.00 0.90
C ALA A 179 -4.19 -0.48 0.48
N VAL A 180 -4.03 -1.42 1.42
CA VAL A 180 -4.13 -2.87 1.15
C VAL A 180 -5.33 -3.47 1.89
N GLY A 181 -6.06 -4.36 1.21
CA GLY A 181 -7.22 -5.06 1.78
C GLY A 181 -6.86 -6.17 2.78
N GLU A 182 -7.87 -6.70 3.45
CA GLU A 182 -7.73 -7.75 4.48
C GLU A 182 -7.07 -9.05 4.01
N TRP A 183 -7.12 -9.37 2.71
CA TRP A 183 -6.57 -10.62 2.16
C TRP A 183 -5.07 -10.79 2.42
N ALA A 184 -4.32 -9.67 2.51
CA ALA A 184 -2.87 -9.70 2.66
C ALA A 184 -2.42 -9.74 4.13
N ARG A 185 -3.34 -9.97 5.08
CA ARG A 185 -3.05 -10.02 6.52
C ARG A 185 -2.43 -11.35 7.00
N VAL A 186 -2.15 -12.28 6.09
CA VAL A 186 -1.53 -13.57 6.41
C VAL A 186 -0.03 -13.42 6.68
N TRP A 187 0.46 -14.05 7.74
CA TRP A 187 1.90 -14.13 8.01
C TRP A 187 2.55 -15.14 7.04
N PRO A 188 3.76 -14.87 6.47
CA PRO A 188 4.65 -13.73 6.70
C PRO A 188 4.41 -12.53 5.76
N LEU A 189 3.51 -12.65 4.78
CA LEU A 189 3.24 -11.63 3.76
C LEU A 189 2.85 -10.27 4.37
N SER A 190 2.04 -10.28 5.43
CA SER A 190 1.61 -9.07 6.12
C SER A 190 2.76 -8.25 6.69
N ARG A 191 3.83 -8.89 7.19
CA ARG A 191 5.02 -8.20 7.72
C ARG A 191 5.82 -7.53 6.61
N LEU A 192 5.93 -8.19 5.46
CA LEU A 192 6.58 -7.63 4.26
C LEU A 192 5.79 -6.43 3.73
N ILE A 193 4.47 -6.54 3.62
CA ILE A 193 3.60 -5.45 3.14
C ILE A 193 3.68 -4.23 4.06
N ARG A 194 3.64 -4.43 5.39
CA ARG A 194 3.82 -3.33 6.36
C ARG A 194 5.20 -2.69 6.26
N SER A 195 6.25 -3.49 6.03
CA SER A 195 7.61 -2.95 5.89
C SER A 195 7.81 -2.14 4.62
N MET A 196 7.03 -2.42 3.58
CA MET A 196 6.96 -1.63 2.36
C MET A 196 6.16 -0.33 2.51
N GLY A 197 5.55 -0.07 3.67
CA GLY A 197 4.81 1.17 3.94
C GLY A 197 3.33 1.13 3.58
N ALA A 198 2.77 -0.05 3.31
CA ALA A 198 1.35 -0.22 3.04
C ALA A 198 0.54 -0.35 4.34
N TYR A 199 -0.59 0.36 4.39
CA TYR A 199 -1.53 0.34 5.51
C TYR A 199 -2.75 -0.51 5.17
N PHE A 200 -3.31 -1.17 6.19
CA PHE A 200 -4.40 -2.12 5.99
C PHE A 200 -5.77 -1.47 6.22
N ILE A 201 -6.65 -1.59 5.23
CA ILE A 201 -8.03 -1.10 5.32
C ILE A 201 -9.01 -2.27 5.43
N ARG A 202 -9.96 -2.14 6.36
CA ARG A 202 -11.11 -3.04 6.48
C ARG A 202 -12.18 -2.67 5.46
N ARG A 203 -12.58 -3.61 4.60
CA ARG A 203 -13.56 -3.33 3.53
C ARG A 203 -15.00 -3.22 4.04
N ARG A 204 -15.27 -3.78 5.23
CA ARG A 204 -16.62 -3.84 5.85
C ARG A 204 -16.66 -3.26 7.26
N SER A 205 -15.70 -2.42 7.64
CA SER A 205 -15.75 -1.82 8.97
C SER A 205 -16.94 -0.86 9.06
N ARG A 206 -17.85 -1.14 10.01
CA ARG A 206 -19.01 -0.29 10.29
C ARG A 206 -18.82 0.65 11.48
N GLY A 207 -17.76 0.46 12.27
CA GLY A 207 -17.53 1.27 13.48
C GLY A 207 -16.96 2.65 13.16
N GLU A 208 -17.58 3.69 13.70
CA GLU A 208 -17.16 5.09 13.55
C GLU A 208 -15.74 5.31 14.08
N LEU A 209 -15.43 4.74 15.24
CA LEU A 209 -14.08 4.80 15.83
C LEU A 209 -12.98 4.31 14.87
N TYR A 210 -13.21 3.21 14.14
CA TYR A 210 -12.24 2.73 13.16
C TYR A 210 -12.06 3.71 11.99
N ARG A 211 -13.17 4.29 11.49
CA ARG A 211 -13.12 5.26 10.40
C ARG A 211 -12.37 6.52 10.81
N ARG A 212 -12.60 7.02 12.03
CA ARG A 212 -11.89 8.19 12.58
C ARG A 212 -10.40 7.95 12.73
N VAL A 213 -10.00 6.79 13.25
CA VAL A 213 -8.57 6.40 13.33
C VAL A 213 -7.94 6.30 11.94
N LEU A 214 -8.64 5.71 10.96
CA LEU A 214 -8.16 5.63 9.57
C LEU A 214 -8.06 7.01 8.92
N SER A 215 -9.07 7.86 9.10
CA SER A 215 -9.10 9.23 8.59
C SER A 215 -7.92 10.03 9.13
N SER A 216 -7.71 10.03 10.44
CA SER A 216 -6.58 10.74 11.08
C SER A 216 -5.23 10.27 10.53
N TYR A 217 -5.03 8.96 10.33
CA TYR A 217 -3.80 8.47 9.73
C TYR A 217 -3.60 8.97 8.29
N VAL A 218 -4.64 8.88 7.44
CA VAL A 218 -4.58 9.29 6.03
C VAL A 218 -4.36 10.79 5.90
N GLN A 219 -5.04 11.60 6.70
CA GLN A 219 -4.86 13.05 6.74
C GLN A 219 -3.44 13.42 7.13
N LYS A 220 -2.91 12.86 8.23
CA LYS A 220 -1.52 13.12 8.66
C LYS A 220 -0.49 12.66 7.63
N ALA A 221 -0.72 11.53 6.96
CA ALA A 221 0.15 11.08 5.87
C ALA A 221 0.11 12.05 4.68
N THR A 222 -1.07 12.56 4.34
CA THR A 222 -1.30 13.52 3.26
C THR A 222 -0.64 14.86 3.56
N GLU A 223 -0.87 15.42 4.75
CA GLU A 223 -0.24 16.67 5.22
C GLU A 223 1.29 16.57 5.23
N ALA A 224 1.82 15.41 5.62
CA ALA A 224 3.24 15.16 5.66
C ALA A 224 3.90 14.91 4.29
N GLY A 225 3.16 15.04 3.18
CA GLY A 225 3.74 14.88 1.84
C GLY A 225 3.97 13.45 1.40
N VAL A 226 3.40 12.45 2.11
CA VAL A 226 3.64 11.04 1.79
C VAL A 226 2.97 10.72 0.45
N THR A 227 3.75 10.25 -0.52
CA THR A 227 3.18 9.77 -1.77
C THR A 227 2.34 8.53 -1.51
N GLN A 228 1.07 8.60 -1.91
CA GLN A 228 0.07 7.57 -1.68
C GLN A 228 -0.36 6.92 -2.98
N ALA A 229 -0.87 5.70 -2.88
CA ALA A 229 -1.45 5.01 -4.01
C ALA A 229 -2.68 4.21 -3.56
N VAL A 230 -3.79 4.44 -4.27
CA VAL A 230 -5.12 3.96 -3.90
C VAL A 230 -5.80 3.27 -5.08
N PHE A 231 -6.58 2.25 -4.77
CA PHE A 231 -7.41 1.49 -5.70
C PHE A 231 -8.89 1.69 -5.34
N PRO A 232 -9.55 2.78 -5.79
CA PRO A 232 -10.86 3.15 -5.27
C PRO A 232 -11.97 2.14 -5.60
N GLU A 233 -11.80 1.27 -6.61
CA GLU A 233 -12.73 0.15 -6.86
C GLU A 233 -12.93 -0.76 -5.64
N GLY A 234 -11.90 -0.87 -4.77
CA GLY A 234 -11.97 -1.63 -3.53
C GLY A 234 -12.05 -3.16 -3.70
N GLY A 235 -11.92 -3.66 -4.93
CA GLY A 235 -11.92 -5.07 -5.32
C GLY A 235 -11.24 -5.27 -6.67
N LEU A 236 -10.91 -6.52 -6.99
CA LEU A 236 -10.39 -6.86 -8.32
C LEU A 236 -11.56 -6.94 -9.30
N SER A 237 -11.35 -6.42 -10.51
CA SER A 237 -12.27 -6.62 -11.63
C SER A 237 -12.41 -8.11 -11.96
N ARG A 238 -13.63 -8.54 -12.34
CA ARG A 238 -13.96 -9.95 -12.62
C ARG A 238 -14.07 -10.28 -14.10
N ASP A 239 -14.43 -9.27 -14.88
CA ASP A 239 -14.68 -9.29 -16.31
C ASP A 239 -13.76 -8.31 -17.06
N GLY A 240 -12.94 -7.55 -16.33
CA GLY A 240 -12.08 -6.51 -16.87
C GLY A 240 -12.72 -5.12 -16.88
N ALA A 241 -14.03 -4.99 -16.62
CA ALA A 241 -14.65 -3.67 -16.52
C ALA A 241 -14.12 -2.91 -15.29
N ILE A 242 -14.00 -1.58 -15.43
CA ILE A 242 -13.68 -0.70 -14.30
C ILE A 242 -14.93 -0.57 -13.44
N GLY A 243 -14.83 -0.95 -12.18
CA GLY A 243 -15.92 -0.85 -11.22
C GLY A 243 -16.22 0.58 -10.77
N GLU A 244 -17.33 0.73 -10.05
CA GLU A 244 -17.71 2.00 -9.42
C GLU A 244 -16.69 2.42 -8.34
N PRO A 245 -16.28 3.70 -8.32
CA PRO A 245 -15.33 4.21 -7.33
C PRO A 245 -15.93 4.26 -5.93
N LYS A 246 -15.18 3.75 -4.94
CA LYS A 246 -15.45 4.02 -3.53
C LYS A 246 -14.68 5.25 -3.10
N LEU A 247 -15.39 6.33 -2.86
CA LEU A 247 -14.81 7.64 -2.56
C LEU A 247 -14.28 7.78 -1.13
N GLY A 248 -14.55 6.83 -0.22
CA GLY A 248 -14.23 6.99 1.20
C GLY A 248 -12.75 7.20 1.54
N ILE A 249 -11.82 6.65 0.76
CA ILE A 249 -10.38 6.95 0.98
C ILE A 249 -10.00 8.33 0.42
N LEU A 250 -10.65 8.74 -0.69
CA LEU A 250 -10.44 10.04 -1.32
C LEU A 250 -11.04 11.14 -0.43
N SER A 251 -12.17 10.89 0.22
CA SER A 251 -12.75 11.85 1.17
C SER A 251 -11.79 12.14 2.31
N TYR A 252 -11.17 11.14 2.95
CA TYR A 252 -10.20 11.41 4.02
C TYR A 252 -9.00 12.27 3.57
N ILE A 253 -8.55 12.11 2.33
CA ILE A 253 -7.45 12.92 1.77
C ILE A 253 -7.90 14.36 1.58
N VAL A 254 -9.11 14.53 1.05
CA VAL A 254 -9.69 15.82 0.72
C VAL A 254 -10.14 16.58 1.97
N ASP A 255 -10.81 15.91 2.92
CA ASP A 255 -11.31 16.50 4.16
C ASP A 255 -10.17 17.05 5.04
N GLY A 256 -8.96 16.50 4.92
CA GLY A 256 -7.76 17.01 5.60
C GLY A 256 -6.98 18.04 4.79
N TRP A 257 -7.37 18.34 3.56
CA TRP A 257 -6.68 19.31 2.73
C TRP A 257 -7.06 20.74 3.14
N ARG A 258 -6.07 21.63 3.13
CA ARG A 258 -6.25 23.05 3.41
C ARG A 258 -5.66 23.87 2.27
N HIS A 259 -6.38 24.91 1.86
CA HIS A 259 -5.95 25.78 0.77
C HIS A 259 -4.61 26.48 1.08
N ASP A 260 -4.34 26.86 2.32
CA ASP A 260 -3.08 27.47 2.76
C ASP A 260 -1.94 26.45 2.96
N GLY A 261 -2.25 25.15 2.93
CA GLY A 261 -1.32 24.07 3.15
C GLY A 261 -0.64 23.56 1.89
N ARG A 262 -0.13 22.33 1.96
CA ARG A 262 0.44 21.59 0.82
C ARG A 262 -0.64 21.25 -0.21
N ASP A 263 -0.36 21.43 -1.51
CA ASP A 263 -1.30 20.97 -2.54
C ASP A 263 -1.36 19.43 -2.61
N VAL A 264 -2.52 18.89 -3.00
CA VAL A 264 -2.71 17.45 -3.25
C VAL A 264 -2.97 17.26 -4.74
N VAL A 265 -2.10 16.48 -5.38
CA VAL A 265 -2.17 16.22 -6.81
C VAL A 265 -2.47 14.75 -7.04
N PHE A 266 -3.63 14.46 -7.60
CA PHE A 266 -4.04 13.13 -8.00
C PHE A 266 -3.49 12.81 -9.39
N VAL A 267 -2.80 11.68 -9.52
CA VAL A 267 -2.28 11.20 -10.78
C VAL A 267 -3.06 9.93 -11.17
N PRO A 268 -3.97 10.00 -12.16
CA PRO A 268 -4.70 8.82 -12.61
C PRO A 268 -3.76 7.86 -13.35
N ILE A 269 -3.76 6.59 -12.96
CA ILE A 269 -3.01 5.52 -13.61
C ILE A 269 -4.00 4.47 -14.13
N SER A 270 -3.86 4.13 -15.40
CA SER A 270 -4.69 3.13 -16.06
C SER A 270 -3.86 1.88 -16.36
N LEU A 271 -4.33 0.73 -15.89
CA LEU A 271 -3.66 -0.56 -15.96
C LEU A 271 -4.45 -1.53 -16.82
N ASN A 272 -3.76 -2.21 -17.73
CA ASN A 272 -4.32 -3.35 -18.47
C ASN A 272 -3.27 -4.46 -18.66
N TYR A 273 -3.74 -5.68 -18.90
CA TYR A 273 -2.91 -6.86 -19.12
C TYR A 273 -3.41 -7.67 -20.31
N ASP A 274 -2.48 -8.24 -21.08
CA ASP A 274 -2.84 -9.25 -22.08
C ASP A 274 -3.45 -10.49 -21.40
N ARG A 275 -2.85 -10.91 -20.26
CA ARG A 275 -3.39 -11.96 -19.40
C ARG A 275 -3.19 -11.59 -17.94
N VAL A 276 -4.26 -11.65 -17.16
CA VAL A 276 -4.22 -11.48 -15.70
C VAL A 276 -3.77 -12.79 -15.04
N VAL A 277 -2.89 -12.73 -14.05
CA VAL A 277 -2.37 -13.94 -13.37
C VAL A 277 -3.51 -14.74 -12.71
N GLU A 278 -4.50 -14.03 -12.18
CA GLU A 278 -5.66 -14.59 -11.48
C GLU A 278 -6.88 -14.83 -12.37
N ASP A 279 -6.78 -14.71 -13.70
CA ASP A 279 -7.94 -14.67 -14.62
C ASP A 279 -8.95 -15.81 -14.38
N ARG A 280 -8.50 -17.06 -14.28
CA ARG A 280 -9.36 -18.24 -14.16
C ARG A 280 -10.18 -18.19 -12.89
N VAL A 281 -9.58 -17.74 -11.81
CA VAL A 281 -10.23 -17.64 -10.50
C VAL A 281 -11.21 -16.46 -10.50
N LEU A 282 -10.83 -15.32 -11.08
CA LEU A 282 -11.66 -14.13 -11.17
C LEU A 282 -12.91 -14.36 -12.04
N VAL A 283 -12.74 -14.95 -13.22
CA VAL A 283 -13.83 -15.27 -14.14
C VAL A 283 -14.77 -16.32 -13.54
N ALA A 284 -14.23 -17.38 -12.92
CA ALA A 284 -15.05 -18.40 -12.24
C ALA A 284 -15.85 -17.82 -11.07
N ALA A 285 -15.26 -16.88 -10.30
CA ALA A 285 -15.97 -16.18 -9.23
C ALA A 285 -17.07 -15.25 -9.79
N GLY A 286 -16.85 -14.61 -10.94
CA GLY A 286 -17.87 -13.84 -11.65
C GLY A 286 -19.07 -14.70 -12.06
N ARG A 287 -18.81 -15.83 -12.72
CA ARG A 287 -19.86 -16.76 -13.20
C ARG A 287 -20.68 -17.39 -12.09
N SER A 288 -20.05 -17.70 -10.95
CA SER A 288 -20.74 -18.34 -9.81
C SER A 288 -21.52 -17.36 -8.92
N GLY A 289 -21.43 -16.04 -9.15
CA GLY A 289 -22.02 -15.01 -8.30
C GLY A 289 -21.42 -14.93 -6.89
N GLN A 290 -20.50 -15.82 -6.53
CA GLN A 290 -19.92 -15.90 -5.18
C GLN A 290 -18.95 -14.74 -4.96
N ARG A 291 -19.19 -13.97 -3.89
CA ARG A 291 -18.34 -12.83 -3.53
C ARG A 291 -16.99 -13.21 -2.92
N ARG A 292 -16.80 -14.47 -2.50
CA ARG A 292 -15.60 -14.92 -1.80
C ARG A 292 -14.61 -15.61 -2.76
N PHE A 293 -13.39 -15.08 -2.78
CA PHE A 293 -12.23 -15.70 -3.39
C PHE A 293 -12.02 -17.08 -2.76
N ARG A 294 -12.24 -18.14 -3.56
CA ARG A 294 -12.04 -19.54 -3.14
C ARG A 294 -10.64 -20.07 -3.46
N ALA A 295 -9.70 -19.21 -3.87
CA ALA A 295 -8.30 -19.61 -4.01
C ALA A 295 -7.66 -19.71 -2.62
N THR A 296 -7.35 -20.92 -2.20
CA THR A 296 -6.61 -21.21 -0.98
C THR A 296 -5.11 -21.00 -1.21
N ILE A 297 -4.36 -20.65 -0.15
CA ILE A 297 -2.90 -20.47 -0.22
C ILE A 297 -2.19 -21.66 -0.93
N PRO A 298 -2.54 -22.93 -0.64
CA PRO A 298 -1.94 -24.08 -1.31
C PRO A 298 -2.16 -24.11 -2.84
N GLU A 299 -3.32 -23.66 -3.33
CA GLU A 299 -3.61 -23.60 -4.76
C GLU A 299 -2.74 -22.56 -5.46
N GLY A 300 -2.54 -21.39 -4.83
CA GLY A 300 -1.63 -20.36 -5.32
C GLY A 300 -0.17 -20.84 -5.37
N ILE A 301 0.29 -21.56 -4.34
CA ILE A 301 1.64 -22.15 -4.31
C ILE A 301 1.78 -23.19 -5.43
N ARG A 302 0.81 -24.11 -5.55
CA ARG A 302 0.81 -25.15 -6.58
C ARG A 302 0.83 -24.55 -7.98
N PHE A 303 0.03 -23.51 -8.22
CA PHE A 303 0.03 -22.76 -9.48
C PHE A 303 1.41 -22.16 -9.76
N THR A 304 2.01 -21.48 -8.78
CA THR A 304 3.32 -20.84 -8.91
C THR A 304 4.43 -21.84 -9.22
N VAL A 305 4.52 -22.93 -8.46
CA VAL A 305 5.52 -24.00 -8.69
C VAL A 305 5.34 -24.63 -10.07
N ARG A 306 4.10 -24.92 -10.47
CA ARG A 306 3.80 -25.48 -11.80
C ARG A 306 4.16 -24.51 -12.92
N TYR A 307 3.86 -23.22 -12.76
CA TYR A 307 4.23 -22.19 -13.72
C TYR A 307 5.74 -22.10 -13.88
N ILE A 308 6.49 -22.01 -12.77
CA ILE A 308 7.96 -21.97 -12.78
C ILE A 308 8.53 -23.22 -13.47
N TRP A 309 8.05 -24.41 -13.11
CA TRP A 309 8.49 -25.67 -13.73
C TRP A 309 8.24 -25.71 -15.24
N ARG A 310 7.06 -25.28 -15.68
CA ARG A 310 6.72 -25.21 -17.12
C ARG A 310 7.55 -24.15 -17.83
N ARG A 311 7.82 -23.01 -17.18
CA ARG A 311 8.67 -21.93 -17.71
C ARG A 311 10.12 -22.40 -17.90
N MET A 312 10.68 -23.12 -16.93
CA MET A 312 12.02 -23.72 -17.02
C MET A 312 12.11 -24.74 -18.16
N ARG A 313 11.05 -25.51 -18.39
CA ARG A 313 10.93 -26.44 -19.53
C ARG A 313 10.55 -25.76 -20.86
N ARG A 314 10.51 -24.42 -20.92
CA ARG A 314 10.10 -23.62 -22.09
C ARG A 314 8.73 -24.00 -22.66
N ARG A 315 7.82 -24.49 -21.82
CA ARG A 315 6.45 -24.90 -22.22
C ARG A 315 5.40 -23.81 -22.06
N VAL A 316 5.77 -22.67 -21.48
CA VAL A 316 4.89 -21.53 -21.24
C VAL A 316 5.70 -20.24 -21.44
N ASP A 317 5.09 -19.27 -22.10
CA ASP A 317 5.63 -17.93 -22.30
C ASP A 317 5.23 -16.98 -21.18
N ARG A 318 5.67 -15.73 -21.30
CA ARG A 318 5.22 -14.63 -20.43
C ARG A 318 3.69 -14.48 -20.53
N PHE A 319 3.10 -13.80 -19.57
CA PHE A 319 1.67 -13.47 -19.57
C PHE A 319 1.29 -12.41 -20.63
N GLY A 320 2.25 -11.93 -21.41
CA GLY A 320 2.08 -10.91 -22.44
C GLY A 320 2.45 -9.53 -21.92
N THR A 321 1.78 -8.51 -22.44
CA THR A 321 2.01 -7.10 -22.13
C THR A 321 1.29 -6.70 -20.84
N ALA A 322 1.98 -5.97 -19.97
CA ALA A 322 1.37 -5.18 -18.90
C ALA A 322 1.48 -3.71 -19.29
N GLY A 323 0.36 -3.12 -19.70
CA GLY A 323 0.28 -1.73 -20.13
C GLY A 323 -0.05 -0.82 -18.95
N VAL A 324 0.72 0.24 -18.79
CA VAL A 324 0.51 1.26 -17.78
C VAL A 324 0.50 2.64 -18.41
N VAL A 325 -0.58 3.37 -18.19
CA VAL A 325 -0.76 4.73 -18.71
C VAL A 325 -0.90 5.71 -17.56
N PHE A 326 0.01 6.66 -17.47
CA PHE A 326 -0.14 7.82 -16.58
C PHE A 326 -0.95 8.90 -17.29
N GLY A 327 -2.11 9.23 -16.73
CA GLY A 327 -2.97 10.28 -17.25
C GLY A 327 -2.61 11.66 -16.69
N PRO A 328 -3.26 12.72 -17.21
CA PRO A 328 -3.00 14.09 -16.77
C PRO A 328 -3.31 14.28 -15.28
N PRO A 329 -2.41 14.89 -14.49
CA PRO A 329 -2.62 15.14 -13.07
C PRO A 329 -3.80 16.08 -12.82
N VAL A 330 -4.40 15.96 -11.63
CA VAL A 330 -5.53 16.77 -11.14
C VAL A 330 -5.13 17.37 -9.80
N SER A 331 -5.05 18.70 -9.71
CA SER A 331 -4.63 19.43 -8.50
C SER A 331 -5.86 19.90 -7.74
N LEU A 332 -5.92 19.64 -6.43
CA LEU A 332 -7.01 20.17 -5.60
C LEU A 332 -7.01 21.69 -5.60
N ARG A 333 -5.84 22.31 -5.42
CA ARG A 333 -5.72 23.77 -5.41
C ARG A 333 -6.19 24.40 -6.72
N LYS A 334 -5.74 23.87 -7.85
CA LYS A 334 -6.01 24.46 -9.17
C LYS A 334 -7.41 24.15 -9.69
N ASP A 335 -7.86 22.90 -9.54
CA ASP A 335 -9.04 22.39 -10.25
C ASP A 335 -10.30 22.35 -9.36
N PHE A 336 -10.14 22.41 -8.02
CA PHE A 336 -11.24 22.29 -7.07
C PHE A 336 -11.35 23.43 -6.05
N GLY A 337 -10.32 24.28 -5.89
CA GLY A 337 -10.40 25.57 -5.18
C GLY A 337 -11.12 25.49 -3.84
N ASP A 338 -12.28 26.15 -3.75
CA ASP A 338 -13.19 26.07 -2.60
C ASP A 338 -14.09 24.83 -2.69
N MET A 339 -13.93 23.95 -1.70
CA MET A 339 -14.55 22.63 -1.72
C MET A 339 -16.04 22.72 -1.40
N SER A 340 -16.89 22.60 -2.42
CA SER A 340 -18.33 22.36 -2.24
C SER A 340 -18.59 20.93 -1.72
N ASP A 341 -19.74 20.68 -1.11
CA ASP A 341 -20.16 19.34 -0.64
C ASP A 341 -20.11 18.25 -1.74
N ASP A 342 -20.29 18.62 -3.02
CA ASP A 342 -20.21 17.70 -4.16
C ASP A 342 -18.79 17.55 -4.77
N ALA A 343 -17.78 18.22 -4.21
CA ALA A 343 -16.42 18.21 -4.75
C ALA A 343 -15.83 16.80 -4.79
N ILE A 344 -16.12 15.96 -3.79
CA ILE A 344 -15.66 14.57 -3.72
C ILE A 344 -16.23 13.73 -4.86
N ARG A 345 -17.53 13.88 -5.15
CA ARG A 345 -18.19 13.14 -6.23
C ARG A 345 -17.62 13.55 -7.57
N ARG A 346 -17.55 14.86 -7.83
CA ARG A 346 -16.93 15.42 -9.03
C ARG A 346 -15.49 14.98 -9.22
N LEU A 347 -14.69 14.99 -8.15
CA LEU A 347 -13.30 14.51 -8.19
C LEU A 347 -13.26 13.03 -8.57
N GLY A 348 -14.10 12.21 -7.94
CA GLY A 348 -14.26 10.80 -8.27
C GLY A 348 -14.58 10.58 -9.75
N ASP A 349 -15.56 11.31 -10.28
CA ASP A 349 -15.99 11.22 -11.67
C ASP A 349 -14.89 11.62 -12.64
N VAL A 350 -14.21 12.75 -12.39
CA VAL A 350 -13.09 13.24 -13.23
C VAL A 350 -11.94 12.23 -13.23
N LEU A 351 -11.56 11.70 -12.07
CA LEU A 351 -10.48 10.72 -11.97
C LEU A 351 -10.84 9.42 -12.70
N PHE A 352 -12.07 8.92 -12.52
CA PHE A 352 -12.48 7.66 -13.15
C PHE A 352 -12.75 7.80 -14.65
N ASP A 353 -13.23 8.95 -15.13
CA ASP A 353 -13.28 9.24 -16.58
C ASP A 353 -11.87 9.23 -17.18
N LYS A 354 -10.89 9.89 -16.55
CA LYS A 354 -9.48 9.86 -16.99
C LYS A 354 -8.90 8.44 -16.99
N ILE A 355 -9.19 7.64 -15.96
CA ILE A 355 -8.74 6.24 -15.88
C ILE A 355 -9.40 5.39 -16.97
N ARG A 356 -10.72 5.53 -17.20
CA ARG A 356 -11.43 4.78 -18.24
C ARG A 356 -10.90 5.08 -19.64
N ARG A 357 -10.67 6.35 -19.96
CA ARG A 357 -10.10 6.77 -21.25
C ARG A 357 -8.64 6.38 -21.40
N GLY A 358 -7.90 6.28 -20.30
CA GLY A 358 -6.49 5.92 -20.30
C GLY A 358 -6.20 4.42 -20.37
N VAL A 359 -7.20 3.54 -20.24
CA VAL A 359 -6.97 2.08 -20.27
C VAL A 359 -6.26 1.69 -21.57
N PRO A 360 -5.03 1.14 -21.52
CA PRO A 360 -4.31 0.80 -22.74
C PRO A 360 -5.00 -0.34 -23.48
N VAL A 361 -5.16 -0.19 -24.79
CA VAL A 361 -5.66 -1.25 -25.67
C VAL A 361 -4.52 -2.21 -25.96
N LEU A 362 -4.66 -3.45 -25.49
CA LEU A 362 -3.65 -4.49 -25.64
C LEU A 362 -4.09 -5.54 -26.66
N THR A 363 -3.10 -6.19 -27.28
CA THR A 363 -3.31 -7.09 -28.41
C THR A 363 -4.26 -8.24 -28.08
N VAL A 364 -4.08 -8.90 -26.94
CA VAL A 364 -4.88 -10.08 -26.60
C VAL A 364 -6.36 -9.70 -26.34
N PRO A 365 -6.68 -8.74 -25.47
CA PRO A 365 -8.06 -8.27 -25.29
C PRO A 365 -8.71 -7.76 -26.59
N LEU A 366 -7.95 -7.04 -27.44
CA LEU A 366 -8.47 -6.50 -28.70
C LEU A 366 -8.88 -7.62 -29.67
N ILE A 367 -8.05 -8.65 -29.82
CA ILE A 367 -8.37 -9.81 -30.66
C ILE A 367 -9.63 -10.52 -30.15
N PHE A 368 -9.72 -10.77 -28.84
CA PHE A 368 -10.90 -11.42 -28.26
C PHE A 368 -12.17 -10.57 -28.42
N ALA A 369 -12.08 -9.25 -28.24
CA ALA A 369 -13.21 -8.35 -28.48
C ALA A 369 -13.67 -8.41 -29.95
N ALA A 370 -12.73 -8.41 -30.91
CA ALA A 370 -13.04 -8.52 -32.33
C ALA A 370 -13.71 -9.87 -32.68
N LEU A 371 -13.23 -10.97 -32.10
CA LEU A 371 -13.84 -12.30 -32.30
C LEU A 371 -15.26 -12.36 -31.74
N ILE A 372 -15.48 -11.89 -30.51
CA ILE A 372 -16.80 -11.87 -29.88
C ILE A 372 -17.78 -11.00 -30.68
N SER A 373 -17.32 -9.84 -31.19
CA SER A 373 -18.17 -8.95 -31.99
C SER A 373 -18.62 -9.55 -33.32
N ARG A 374 -17.90 -10.56 -33.85
CA ARG A 374 -18.29 -11.27 -35.07
C ARG A 374 -19.30 -12.40 -34.82
N GLU A 375 -19.36 -12.91 -33.60
CA GLU A 375 -20.24 -14.03 -33.22
C GLU A 375 -21.61 -13.57 -32.70
N GLN A 376 -21.78 -12.29 -32.36
CA GLN A 376 -23.08 -11.72 -32.01
C GLN A 376 -23.80 -11.23 -33.27
N PRO A 377 -24.96 -11.82 -33.66
CA PRO A 377 -25.76 -11.25 -34.74
C PRO A 377 -26.27 -9.86 -34.33
N ALA A 378 -26.33 -8.96 -35.31
CA ALA A 378 -26.71 -7.55 -35.17
C ALA A 378 -28.09 -7.35 -34.54
#